data_AF-A0A7K9UH99-F1
#
_entry.id   AF-A0A7K9UH99-F1
#
_cell.length_a   1.000
_cell.length_b   1.000
_cell.length_c   1.000
_cell.angle_alpha   90.00
_cell.angle_beta   90.00
_cell.angle_gamma   90.00
#
_symmetry.space_group_name_H-M   'P 1'
#
loop_
_entity.id
_entity.type
_entity.pdbx_description
1 polymer ?
#
loop_
_entity_poly.entity_id
_entity_poly.type
_entity_poly.pdbx_seq_one_letter_code
_entity_poly.pdbx_strand_id
1 'polypeptide(L)'
;LEMPILSRGSDQDYSNISYTSCNSLSHLFPVSVETPSVKGVHYQRARRIYHPDQVSAVDLKTEIMINVGGIKYLLPWSTLDEFPLTRLSKLKFCSSYEEIIQLCDDYDEDTHEFFFDRNPNAFGMIVSFLAAGKLMLLRDMCALSFQEELRYWGIEESNLENCCFRKLFQKLQELAEVRKEEELRRNKEAVCVLDEKTKFGQFMNKLRDMVENPQSGLPGKVFACLSILFVATTAISLCVSTMPDLRAEEDRGECSQKCYYIFVIETICVAWFSLEFCLRFIQARSKCQFFKGPLNIIDFLAISPYYVSLIFSEDDSNEEDDRPSSNTYLEKVGLVLRVLRALRILYVMRLARHSLGLQTLGLTVRRCTREFGLLLLFLCVAVTLFSPLVYLAENESGKVLEFTSIPASYWWAIISMTTVGYGDMVPRSVPGQMVALSSILSGILIMSFPATSIFHTFSHSYSELRKEHERLQSRLNRVKNANSSGESDTFNETDSLVLEDQTSPIKYIYKGN
;
A
#
# COMPACT_ATOMS: atom_id res chain seq x y z
N LEU A 1 39.25 20.86 -19.67
CA LEU A 1 39.85 19.91 -18.72
C LEU A 1 38.75 19.00 -18.19
N GLU A 2 39.09 17.74 -17.99
CA GLU A 2 38.23 16.57 -17.93
C GLU A 2 37.24 16.51 -16.77
N MET A 3 36.17 15.73 -16.99
CA MET A 3 35.35 15.12 -15.93
C MET A 3 36.19 14.19 -15.06
N PRO A 4 35.70 13.86 -13.85
CA PRO A 4 35.10 12.53 -13.77
C PRO A 4 33.76 12.48 -13.03
N ILE A 5 33.00 11.50 -13.50
CA ILE A 5 31.73 10.97 -13.02
C ILE A 5 31.92 10.35 -11.63
N LEU A 6 31.04 10.68 -10.67
CA LEU A 6 30.85 9.89 -9.46
C LEU A 6 29.36 9.62 -9.27
N SER A 7 28.95 8.46 -9.76
CA SER A 7 27.73 7.78 -9.36
C SER A 7 27.90 7.30 -7.92
N ARG A 8 27.08 7.79 -6.99
CA ARG A 8 26.91 7.16 -5.69
C ARG A 8 25.47 7.38 -5.23
N GLY A 9 24.65 6.36 -5.45
CA GLY A 9 23.41 6.18 -4.72
C GLY A 9 23.71 6.14 -3.23
N SER A 10 23.03 6.99 -2.48
CA SER A 10 23.03 6.98 -1.02
C SER A 10 21.59 6.85 -0.57
N ASP A 11 21.19 5.59 -0.39
CA ASP A 11 20.07 5.22 0.48
C ASP A 11 20.41 5.69 1.89
N GLN A 12 19.88 6.86 2.26
CA GLN A 12 19.95 7.40 3.62
C GLN A 12 18.85 6.78 4.49
N ASP A 13 19.30 6.09 5.53
CA ASP A 13 18.76 6.15 6.89
C ASP A 13 17.33 5.66 7.14
N TYR A 14 17.18 4.35 7.34
CA TYR A 14 16.14 3.76 8.19
C TYR A 14 16.75 3.28 9.51
N SER A 15 17.21 4.22 10.33
CA SER A 15 17.58 3.99 11.72
C SER A 15 16.77 4.89 12.64
N ASN A 16 15.44 4.75 12.60
CA ASN A 16 14.52 5.30 13.60
C ASN A 16 13.15 4.61 13.47
N ILE A 17 13.10 3.30 13.69
CA ILE A 17 11.85 2.66 14.11
C ILE A 17 11.82 2.81 15.63
N SER A 18 10.95 3.71 16.06
CA SER A 18 10.64 4.01 17.44
C SER A 18 10.24 2.75 18.22
N TYR A 19 10.87 2.58 19.38
CA TYR A 19 10.67 1.51 20.35
C TYR A 19 9.29 1.54 21.08
N THR A 20 8.29 2.26 20.59
CA THR A 20 7.12 2.64 21.40
C THR A 20 5.83 1.83 21.17
N SER A 21 5.81 0.80 20.32
CA SER A 21 4.59 -0.01 20.09
C SER A 21 4.64 -1.47 20.55
N CYS A 22 5.76 -1.96 21.08
CA CYS A 22 5.96 -3.40 21.32
C CYS A 22 5.87 -3.82 22.80
N ASN A 23 4.90 -3.30 23.56
CA ASN A 23 4.66 -3.73 24.96
C ASN A 23 3.82 -5.01 25.09
N SER A 24 3.25 -5.58 24.01
CA SER A 24 2.36 -6.75 24.13
C SER A 24 3.06 -8.11 24.03
N LEU A 25 4.35 -8.16 23.70
CA LEU A 25 5.10 -9.42 23.47
C LEU A 25 6.24 -9.66 24.46
N SER A 26 6.48 -8.74 25.40
CA SER A 26 7.52 -8.87 26.44
C SER A 26 7.25 -10.00 27.43
N HIS A 27 6.01 -10.47 27.56
CA HIS A 27 5.64 -11.55 28.48
C HIS A 27 5.95 -12.97 27.98
N LEU A 28 6.42 -13.15 26.74
CA LEU A 28 6.68 -14.47 26.16
C LEU A 28 8.15 -14.88 26.13
N PHE A 29 9.09 -14.00 26.49
CA PHE A 29 10.53 -14.26 26.31
C PHE A 29 11.33 -13.87 27.56
N PRO A 30 12.08 -14.80 28.19
CA PRO A 30 12.95 -14.47 29.30
C PRO A 30 14.10 -13.57 28.82
N VAL A 31 14.36 -12.51 29.58
CA VAL A 31 15.50 -11.61 29.39
C VAL A 31 16.78 -12.42 29.63
N SER A 32 17.55 -12.69 28.57
CA SER A 32 18.88 -13.28 28.69
C SER A 32 19.85 -12.23 29.22
N VAL A 33 20.59 -12.58 30.27
CA VAL A 33 21.61 -11.73 30.90
C VAL A 33 22.77 -11.55 29.91
N GLU A 34 23.05 -10.31 29.50
CA GLU A 34 24.20 -9.98 28.66
C GLU A 34 25.50 -10.28 29.42
N THR A 35 26.25 -11.27 28.95
CA THR A 35 27.63 -11.50 29.42
C THR A 35 28.58 -10.51 28.73
N PRO A 36 29.51 -9.88 29.47
CA PRO A 36 30.46 -8.94 28.90
C PRO A 36 31.43 -9.67 27.96
N SER A 37 31.55 -9.19 26.72
CA SER A 37 32.47 -9.77 25.73
C SER A 37 33.92 -9.41 26.05
N VAL A 38 34.75 -10.41 26.34
CA VAL A 38 36.20 -10.23 26.46
C VAL A 38 36.82 -10.10 25.07
N LYS A 39 37.48 -8.98 24.77
CA LYS A 39 38.14 -8.76 23.47
C LYS A 39 39.20 -9.84 23.21
N GLY A 40 39.15 -10.48 22.04
CA GLY A 40 40.18 -11.40 21.55
C GLY A 40 39.91 -12.89 21.77
N VAL A 41 39.04 -13.29 22.70
CA VAL A 41 38.70 -14.71 22.96
C VAL A 41 38.05 -15.36 21.74
N HIS A 42 37.21 -14.62 21.02
CA HIS A 42 36.49 -15.09 19.84
C HIS A 42 37.40 -15.36 18.63
N TYR A 43 38.54 -14.65 18.51
CA TYR A 43 39.51 -14.84 17.42
C TYR A 43 40.42 -16.06 17.63
N GLN A 44 40.41 -16.65 18.83
CA GLN A 44 41.15 -17.88 19.13
C GLN A 44 40.36 -19.15 18.77
N ARG A 45 39.02 -19.06 18.67
CA ARG A 45 38.11 -20.21 18.45
C ARG A 45 37.75 -20.46 16.98
N ALA A 46 37.99 -19.53 16.07
CA ALA A 46 37.80 -19.75 14.64
C ALA A 46 38.73 -18.86 13.84
N ARG A 47 39.49 -19.44 12.89
CA ARG A 47 40.48 -18.70 12.10
C ARG A 47 40.19 -18.87 10.61
N ARG A 48 40.02 -17.76 9.90
CA ARG A 48 39.96 -17.75 8.43
C ARG A 48 41.39 -17.83 7.89
N ILE A 49 41.61 -18.74 6.94
CA ILE A 49 42.92 -18.93 6.30
C ILE A 49 42.99 -17.97 5.11
N TYR A 50 44.01 -17.10 5.10
CA TYR A 50 44.24 -16.15 4.01
C TYR A 50 45.43 -16.53 3.13
N HIS A 51 46.39 -17.31 3.65
CA HIS A 51 47.62 -17.70 2.95
C HIS A 51 47.88 -19.20 3.07
N PRO A 52 48.39 -19.87 2.00
CA PRO A 52 48.71 -21.31 2.01
C PRO A 52 49.71 -21.71 3.10
N ASP A 53 50.64 -20.82 3.46
CA ASP A 53 51.69 -21.08 4.46
C ASP A 53 51.13 -21.31 5.88
N GLN A 54 49.87 -20.93 6.13
CA GLN A 54 49.17 -21.15 7.41
C GLN A 54 48.60 -22.57 7.54
N VAL A 55 48.60 -23.36 6.46
CA VAL A 55 48.08 -24.74 6.43
C VAL A 55 49.08 -25.73 7.03
N SER A 56 50.39 -25.45 6.94
CA SER A 56 51.46 -26.35 7.39
C SER A 56 51.59 -26.49 8.91
N ALA A 57 50.80 -25.75 9.70
CA ALA A 57 50.82 -25.76 11.17
C ALA A 57 49.54 -26.35 11.80
N VAL A 58 48.68 -27.00 11.01
CA VAL A 58 47.37 -27.51 11.46
C VAL A 58 47.53 -28.88 12.13
N ASP A 59 47.08 -29.00 13.38
CA ASP A 59 46.90 -30.29 14.04
C ASP A 59 45.46 -30.79 13.82
N LEU A 60 45.30 -31.65 12.82
CA LEU A 60 44.00 -32.22 12.42
C LEU A 60 43.32 -33.05 13.52
N LYS A 61 44.04 -33.39 14.60
CA LYS A 61 43.44 -34.05 15.78
C LYS A 61 42.64 -33.09 16.64
N THR A 62 42.96 -31.80 16.60
CA THR A 62 42.35 -30.77 17.45
C THR A 62 41.50 -29.77 16.66
N GLU A 63 41.75 -29.62 15.36
CA GLU A 63 41.07 -28.67 14.47
C GLU A 63 40.52 -29.34 13.20
N ILE A 64 39.45 -28.77 12.62
CA ILE A 64 38.83 -29.15 11.34
C ILE A 64 39.00 -28.03 10.31
N MET A 65 39.30 -28.39 9.05
CA MET A 65 39.37 -27.46 7.92
C MET A 65 38.08 -27.51 7.09
N ILE A 66 37.42 -26.37 6.94
CA ILE A 66 36.15 -26.24 6.22
C ILE A 66 36.30 -25.18 5.13
N ASN A 67 36.00 -25.55 3.89
CA ASN A 67 35.94 -24.65 2.76
C ASN A 67 34.50 -24.42 2.33
N VAL A 68 34.06 -23.17 2.38
CA VAL A 68 32.71 -22.79 1.94
C VAL A 68 32.81 -21.76 0.83
N GLY A 69 32.35 -22.13 -0.36
CA GLY A 69 32.38 -21.25 -1.54
C GLY A 69 33.78 -20.73 -1.88
N GLY A 70 34.83 -21.50 -1.58
CA GLY A 70 36.24 -21.14 -1.80
C GLY A 70 36.93 -20.44 -0.61
N ILE A 71 36.22 -20.13 0.47
CA ILE A 71 36.81 -19.54 1.68
C ILE A 71 37.09 -20.63 2.71
N LYS A 72 38.35 -20.76 3.12
CA LYS A 72 38.81 -21.75 4.09
C LYS A 72 38.78 -21.22 5.52
N TYR A 73 38.24 -22.02 6.43
CA TYR A 73 38.11 -21.78 7.86
C TYR A 73 38.72 -22.94 8.63
N LEU A 74 39.37 -22.61 9.74
CA LEU A 74 39.92 -23.56 10.70
C LEU A 74 39.16 -23.40 12.02
N LEU A 75 38.56 -24.49 12.48
CA LEU A 75 37.75 -24.54 13.69
C LEU A 75 38.27 -25.62 14.65
N PRO A 76 38.47 -25.34 15.94
CA PRO A 76 38.74 -26.37 16.93
C PRO A 76 37.51 -27.25 17.15
N TRP A 77 37.71 -28.56 17.28
CA TRP A 77 36.63 -29.50 17.60
C TRP A 77 35.92 -29.16 18.91
N SER A 78 36.63 -28.57 19.87
CA SER A 78 36.06 -28.09 21.14
C SER A 78 34.99 -27.01 20.96
N THR A 79 35.06 -26.21 19.90
CA THR A 79 34.04 -25.19 19.59
C THR A 79 32.78 -25.84 19.02
N LEU A 80 32.95 -26.88 18.20
CA LEU A 80 31.83 -27.64 17.63
C LEU A 80 31.13 -28.53 18.67
N ASP A 81 31.85 -28.97 19.70
CA ASP A 81 31.28 -29.73 20.82
C ASP A 81 30.23 -28.93 21.62
N GLU A 82 30.30 -27.59 21.62
CA GLU A 82 29.29 -26.71 22.23
C GLU A 82 27.95 -26.74 21.45
N PHE A 83 27.95 -27.20 20.19
CA PHE A 83 26.79 -27.19 19.28
C PHE A 83 26.59 -28.54 18.56
N PRO A 84 26.28 -29.63 19.29
CA PRO A 84 26.31 -30.99 18.76
C PRO A 84 25.27 -31.28 17.66
N LEU A 85 24.21 -30.48 17.57
CA LEU A 85 23.15 -30.65 16.57
C LEU A 85 23.50 -30.04 15.20
N THR A 86 24.55 -29.22 15.13
CA THR A 86 24.95 -28.55 13.89
C THR A 86 25.51 -29.56 12.88
N ARG A 87 25.40 -29.22 11.60
CA ARG A 87 25.93 -30.04 10.50
C ARG A 87 27.43 -30.29 10.64
N LEU A 88 28.18 -29.28 11.09
CA LEU A 88 29.64 -29.37 11.25
C LEU A 88 30.03 -30.33 12.37
N SER A 89 29.34 -30.30 13.51
CA SER A 89 29.66 -31.20 14.63
C SER A 89 29.41 -32.66 14.30
N LYS A 90 28.47 -32.96 13.39
CA LYS A 90 28.21 -34.32 12.92
C LYS A 90 29.40 -34.94 12.18
N LEU A 91 30.21 -34.12 11.50
CA LEU A 91 31.42 -34.58 10.79
C LEU A 91 32.42 -35.26 11.74
N LYS A 92 32.44 -34.89 13.02
CA LYS A 92 33.33 -35.49 14.03
C LYS A 92 33.10 -36.98 14.22
N PHE A 93 31.87 -37.44 13.98
CA PHE A 93 31.44 -38.81 14.24
C PHE A 93 31.42 -39.68 12.97
N CYS A 94 31.67 -39.08 11.81
CA CYS A 94 31.75 -39.80 10.55
C CYS A 94 33.02 -40.64 10.51
N SER A 95 32.88 -41.92 10.17
CA SER A 95 34.00 -42.86 10.09
C SER A 95 34.26 -43.37 8.67
N SER A 96 33.31 -43.15 7.75
CA SER A 96 33.39 -43.57 6.35
C SER A 96 33.26 -42.38 5.40
N TYR A 97 33.82 -42.51 4.20
CA TYR A 97 33.73 -41.50 3.15
C TYR A 97 32.27 -41.27 2.71
N GLU A 98 31.46 -42.34 2.70
CA GLU A 98 30.04 -42.27 2.38
C GLU A 98 29.23 -41.44 3.39
N GLU A 99 29.57 -41.50 4.68
CA GLU A 99 28.95 -40.67 5.72
C GLU A 99 29.35 -39.19 5.59
N ILE A 100 30.60 -38.93 5.18
CA ILE A 100 31.12 -37.56 5.00
C ILE A 100 30.38 -36.85 3.86
N ILE A 101 30.25 -37.50 2.69
CA ILE A 101 29.56 -36.93 1.52
C ILE A 101 28.07 -36.69 1.77
N GLN A 102 27.44 -37.38 2.71
CA GLN A 102 26.05 -37.07 3.08
C GLN A 102 25.93 -35.70 3.76
N LEU A 103 27.02 -35.18 4.33
CA LEU A 103 27.04 -33.94 5.08
C LEU A 103 27.71 -32.78 4.33
N CYS A 104 28.75 -33.04 3.53
CA CYS A 104 29.47 -32.05 2.71
C CYS A 104 29.41 -32.40 1.21
N ASP A 105 29.68 -31.41 0.36
CA ASP A 105 29.56 -31.57 -1.09
C ASP A 105 30.80 -32.27 -1.70
N ASP A 106 31.97 -32.10 -1.09
CA ASP A 106 33.21 -32.80 -1.45
C ASP A 106 34.15 -32.93 -0.23
N TYR A 107 35.08 -33.87 -0.27
CA TYR A 107 36.09 -34.10 0.78
C TYR A 107 37.42 -34.53 0.18
N ASP A 108 38.47 -33.75 0.45
CA ASP A 108 39.83 -34.03 0.02
C ASP A 108 40.60 -34.76 1.14
N GLU A 109 40.97 -36.02 0.88
CA GLU A 109 41.73 -36.86 1.83
C GLU A 109 43.17 -36.40 2.02
N ASP A 110 43.81 -35.81 1.00
CA ASP A 110 45.21 -35.42 1.07
C ASP A 110 45.39 -34.16 1.94
N THR A 111 44.42 -33.24 1.88
CA THR A 111 44.43 -31.99 2.64
C THR A 111 43.51 -32.00 3.86
N HIS A 112 42.72 -33.07 4.05
CA HIS A 112 41.68 -33.19 5.08
C HIS A 112 40.70 -32.00 5.09
N GLU A 113 40.29 -31.57 3.89
CA GLU A 113 39.45 -30.39 3.67
C GLU A 113 38.00 -30.79 3.34
N PHE A 114 37.04 -30.26 4.12
CA PHE A 114 35.60 -30.46 3.87
C PHE A 114 35.04 -29.30 3.06
N PHE A 115 34.51 -29.57 1.86
CA PHE A 115 34.00 -28.55 0.95
C PHE A 115 32.46 -28.44 0.96
N PHE A 116 31.96 -27.21 0.92
CA PHE A 116 30.55 -26.87 0.83
C PHE A 116 30.30 -25.80 -0.24
N ASP A 117 29.44 -26.10 -1.21
CA ASP A 117 29.00 -25.18 -2.26
C ASP A 117 27.85 -24.29 -1.76
N ARG A 118 28.18 -23.41 -0.80
CA ARG A 118 27.23 -22.54 -0.09
C ARG A 118 27.72 -21.10 -0.05
N ASN A 119 26.84 -20.18 0.37
CA ASN A 119 27.17 -18.76 0.40
C ASN A 119 28.26 -18.44 1.46
N PRO A 120 29.46 -18.01 1.04
CA PRO A 120 30.57 -17.75 1.97
C PRO A 120 30.27 -16.63 2.99
N ASN A 121 29.48 -15.63 2.60
CA ASN A 121 29.12 -14.52 3.48
C ASN A 121 28.15 -14.97 4.58
N ALA A 122 27.22 -15.88 4.26
CA ALA A 122 26.33 -16.47 5.27
C ALA A 122 27.13 -17.31 6.26
N PHE A 123 28.03 -18.14 5.74
CA PHE A 123 28.86 -18.99 6.57
C PHE A 123 29.81 -18.20 7.47
N GLY A 124 30.33 -17.06 7.02
CA GLY A 124 31.10 -16.15 7.87
C GLY A 124 30.36 -15.72 9.14
N MET A 125 29.05 -15.48 9.04
CA MET A 125 28.21 -15.16 10.22
C MET A 125 27.99 -16.37 11.11
N ILE A 126 27.82 -17.54 10.51
CA ILE A 126 27.63 -18.82 11.22
C ILE A 126 28.89 -19.21 11.98
N VAL A 127 30.06 -19.09 11.36
CA VAL A 127 31.35 -19.30 12.02
C VAL A 127 31.55 -18.32 13.16
N SER A 128 31.20 -17.04 12.96
CA SER A 128 31.27 -16.04 14.02
C SER A 128 30.36 -16.41 15.20
N PHE A 129 29.17 -16.96 14.92
CA PHE A 129 28.28 -17.48 15.96
C PHE A 129 28.87 -18.69 16.68
N LEU A 130 29.41 -19.68 15.96
CA LEU A 130 30.03 -20.85 16.59
C LEU A 130 31.21 -20.45 17.49
N ALA A 131 32.00 -19.44 17.08
CA ALA A 131 33.13 -18.95 17.85
C ALA A 131 32.74 -18.05 19.03
N ALA A 132 31.65 -17.27 18.90
CA ALA A 132 31.30 -16.21 19.85
C ALA A 132 29.99 -16.38 20.61
N GLY A 133 29.15 -17.33 20.23
CA GLY A 133 27.82 -17.55 20.78
C GLY A 133 26.80 -16.48 20.41
N LYS A 134 27.16 -15.49 19.57
CA LYS A 134 26.28 -14.39 19.14
C LYS A 134 25.99 -14.48 17.66
N LEU A 135 24.74 -14.75 17.31
CA LEU A 135 24.29 -14.84 15.93
C LEU A 135 23.58 -13.56 15.51
N MET A 136 24.14 -12.88 14.51
CA MET A 136 23.64 -11.62 13.97
C MET A 136 23.25 -11.79 12.50
N LEU A 137 22.17 -11.12 12.10
CA LEU A 137 21.77 -11.05 10.69
C LEU A 137 22.64 -10.01 9.97
N LEU A 138 23.30 -10.42 8.89
CA LEU A 138 24.06 -9.51 8.04
C LEU A 138 23.13 -8.54 7.31
N ARG A 139 23.47 -7.23 7.30
CA ARG A 139 22.63 -6.19 6.69
C ARG A 139 22.37 -6.40 5.20
N ASP A 140 23.35 -6.98 4.49
CA ASP A 140 23.32 -7.15 3.04
C ASP A 140 22.72 -8.49 2.59
N MET A 141 22.24 -9.32 3.53
CA MET A 141 21.63 -10.60 3.21
C MET A 141 20.11 -10.57 3.38
N CYS A 142 19.40 -11.20 2.45
CA CYS A 142 17.97 -11.44 2.59
C CYS A 142 17.71 -12.34 3.82
N ALA A 143 16.77 -11.94 4.67
CA ALA A 143 16.41 -12.68 5.88
C ALA A 143 15.97 -14.12 5.59
N LEU A 144 15.31 -14.37 4.45
CA LEU A 144 14.87 -15.70 4.03
C LEU A 144 16.04 -16.59 3.60
N SER A 145 16.94 -16.05 2.79
CA SER A 145 18.14 -16.77 2.38
C SER A 145 18.99 -17.12 3.61
N PHE A 146 19.08 -16.21 4.59
CA PHE A 146 19.75 -16.51 5.84
C PHE A 146 19.03 -17.61 6.65
N GLN A 147 17.70 -17.62 6.70
CA GLN A 147 16.94 -18.70 7.34
C GLN A 147 17.24 -20.07 6.72
N GLU A 148 17.33 -20.15 5.39
CA GLU A 148 17.70 -21.36 4.67
C GLU A 148 19.11 -21.82 5.02
N GLU A 149 20.05 -20.89 5.18
CA GLU A 149 21.39 -21.19 5.66
C GLU A 149 21.36 -21.73 7.08
N LEU A 150 20.68 -21.08 8.03
CA LEU A 150 20.57 -21.59 9.41
C LEU A 150 20.02 -23.01 9.45
N ARG A 151 18.96 -23.29 8.68
CA ARG A 151 18.39 -24.64 8.56
C ARG A 151 19.38 -25.63 7.97
N TYR A 152 20.13 -25.23 6.93
CA TYR A 152 21.16 -26.08 6.32
C TYR A 152 22.26 -26.46 7.31
N TRP A 153 22.76 -25.49 8.07
CA TRP A 153 23.84 -25.67 9.04
C TRP A 153 23.36 -26.28 10.37
N GLY A 154 22.05 -26.46 10.55
CA GLY A 154 21.46 -27.06 11.74
C GLY A 154 21.49 -26.15 12.97
N ILE A 155 21.34 -24.85 12.76
CA ILE A 155 21.30 -23.83 13.81
C ILE A 155 19.85 -23.38 13.99
N GLU A 156 19.37 -23.37 15.23
CA GLU A 156 18.01 -22.92 15.52
C GLU A 156 17.90 -21.39 15.45
N GLU A 157 16.73 -20.92 15.00
CA GLU A 157 16.45 -19.48 14.90
C GLU A 157 16.40 -18.80 16.28
N SER A 158 16.19 -19.59 17.34
CA SER A 158 16.21 -19.17 18.75
C SER A 158 17.59 -18.64 19.20
N ASN A 159 18.66 -18.98 18.48
CA ASN A 159 20.02 -18.50 18.77
C ASN A 159 20.29 -17.07 18.26
N LEU A 160 19.40 -16.47 17.48
CA LEU A 160 19.55 -15.09 17.02
C LEU A 160 19.40 -14.11 18.18
N GLU A 161 20.20 -13.02 18.16
CA GLU A 161 19.94 -11.90 19.06
C GLU A 161 18.53 -11.33 18.85
N ASN A 162 17.90 -10.87 19.93
CA ASN A 162 16.50 -10.41 19.95
C ASN A 162 16.15 -9.41 18.84
N CYS A 163 17.04 -8.48 18.50
CA CYS A 163 16.81 -7.50 17.44
C CYS A 163 16.76 -8.16 16.04
N CYS A 164 17.63 -9.15 15.80
CA CYS A 164 17.71 -9.90 14.56
C CYS A 164 16.57 -10.92 14.45
N PHE A 165 16.25 -11.60 15.55
CA PHE A 165 15.11 -12.52 15.63
C PHE A 165 13.79 -11.80 15.32
N ARG A 166 13.55 -10.63 15.93
CA ARG A 166 12.36 -9.81 15.62
C ARG A 166 12.27 -9.44 14.15
N LYS A 167 13.39 -9.00 13.55
CA LYS A 167 13.46 -8.62 12.13
C LYS A 167 13.18 -9.82 11.21
N LEU A 168 13.74 -10.99 11.51
CA LEU A 168 13.49 -12.22 10.77
C LEU A 168 12.02 -12.65 10.90
N PHE A 169 11.49 -12.71 12.12
CA PHE A 169 10.12 -13.12 12.40
C PHE A 169 9.09 -12.20 11.73
N GLN A 170 9.29 -10.88 11.78
CA GLN A 170 8.42 -9.92 11.10
C GLN A 170 8.39 -10.16 9.59
N LYS A 171 9.55 -10.42 8.97
CA LYS A 171 9.63 -10.73 7.54
C LYS A 171 8.93 -12.04 7.17
N LEU A 172 9.05 -13.07 8.01
CA LEU A 172 8.36 -14.34 7.82
C LEU A 172 6.84 -14.17 7.92
N GLN A 173 6.37 -13.37 8.88
CA GLN A 173 4.94 -13.09 9.03
C GLN A 173 4.38 -12.31 7.84
N GLU A 174 5.07 -11.26 7.39
CA GLU A 174 4.69 -10.48 6.19
C GLU A 174 4.52 -11.40 4.97
N LEU A 175 5.43 -12.35 4.77
CA LEU A 175 5.35 -13.29 3.65
C LEU A 175 4.28 -14.35 3.82
N ALA A 176 4.03 -14.81 5.04
CA ALA A 176 2.95 -15.74 5.33
C ALA A 176 1.58 -15.09 5.04
N GLU A 177 1.43 -13.80 5.37
CA GLU A 177 0.25 -13.01 5.03
C GLU A 177 0.11 -12.85 3.51
N VAL A 178 1.17 -12.44 2.81
CA VAL A 178 1.17 -12.33 1.34
C VAL A 178 0.83 -13.67 0.68
N ARG A 179 1.42 -14.78 1.15
CA ARG A 179 1.14 -16.12 0.61
C ARG A 179 -0.33 -16.52 0.81
N LYS A 180 -0.89 -16.27 2.00
CA LYS A 180 -2.31 -16.53 2.29
C LYS A 180 -3.22 -15.68 1.39
N GLU A 181 -2.89 -14.42 1.18
CA GLU A 181 -3.63 -13.55 0.26
C GLU A 181 -3.54 -14.05 -1.18
N GLU A 182 -2.35 -14.47 -1.64
CA GLU A 182 -2.15 -15.05 -2.96
C GLU A 182 -2.91 -16.37 -3.15
N GLU A 183 -2.91 -17.27 -2.16
CA GLU A 183 -3.68 -18.51 -2.18
C GLU A 183 -5.18 -18.24 -2.21
N LEU A 184 -5.66 -17.30 -1.40
CA LEU A 184 -7.05 -16.85 -1.45
C LEU A 184 -7.40 -16.26 -2.82
N ARG A 185 -6.47 -15.53 -3.44
CA ARG A 185 -6.62 -15.00 -4.80
C ARG A 185 -6.68 -16.11 -5.83
N ARG A 186 -5.75 -17.08 -5.79
CA ARG A 186 -5.73 -18.24 -6.70
C ARG A 186 -6.99 -19.08 -6.58
N ASN A 187 -7.48 -19.31 -5.36
CA ASN A 187 -8.74 -20.02 -5.15
C ASN A 187 -9.92 -19.26 -5.74
N LYS A 188 -9.98 -17.92 -5.57
CA LYS A 188 -10.99 -17.09 -6.22
C LYS A 188 -10.88 -17.12 -7.74
N GLU A 189 -9.68 -17.07 -8.29
CA GLU A 189 -9.38 -17.16 -9.72
C GLU A 189 -9.77 -18.52 -10.31
N ALA A 190 -9.48 -19.63 -9.64
CA ALA A 190 -9.88 -20.97 -10.07
C ALA A 190 -11.41 -21.10 -10.16
N VAL A 191 -12.14 -20.51 -9.20
CA VAL A 191 -13.60 -20.42 -9.23
C VAL A 191 -14.09 -19.45 -10.31
N CYS A 192 -13.29 -18.46 -10.74
CA CYS A 192 -13.60 -17.63 -11.91
C CYS A 192 -13.49 -18.43 -13.20
N VAL A 193 -12.39 -19.16 -13.43
CA VAL A 193 -12.16 -19.91 -14.69
C VAL A 193 -13.26 -20.94 -14.99
N LEU A 194 -13.84 -21.54 -13.94
CA LEU A 194 -14.99 -22.43 -14.08
C LEU A 194 -16.26 -21.71 -14.59
N ASP A 195 -16.47 -20.47 -14.17
CA ASP A 195 -17.58 -19.59 -14.54
C ASP A 195 -17.41 -18.96 -15.94
N GLU A 196 -16.16 -18.88 -16.44
CA GLU A 196 -15.82 -18.31 -17.75
C GLU A 196 -16.16 -19.23 -18.94
N LYS A 197 -16.38 -20.53 -18.70
CA LYS A 197 -16.68 -21.49 -19.78
C LYS A 197 -18.08 -21.33 -20.37
N THR A 198 -19.00 -20.62 -19.72
CA THR A 198 -20.33 -20.31 -20.25
C THR A 198 -20.31 -19.09 -21.17
N LYS A 199 -21.12 -19.10 -22.25
CA LYS A 199 -21.27 -17.96 -23.17
C LYS A 199 -21.66 -16.65 -22.46
N PHE A 200 -22.45 -16.76 -21.39
CA PHE A 200 -22.80 -15.63 -20.51
C PHE A 200 -21.59 -15.09 -19.73
N GLY A 201 -20.71 -15.97 -19.24
CA GLY A 201 -19.47 -15.61 -18.57
C GLY A 201 -18.51 -14.84 -19.49
N GLN A 202 -18.38 -15.25 -20.75
CA GLN A 202 -17.57 -14.55 -21.75
C GLN A 202 -18.09 -13.14 -22.07
N PHE A 203 -19.42 -12.98 -22.22
CA PHE A 203 -20.03 -11.66 -22.42
C PHE A 203 -19.82 -10.76 -21.18
N MET A 204 -20.07 -11.29 -19.98
CA MET A 204 -19.89 -10.56 -18.74
C MET A 204 -18.44 -10.16 -18.48
N ASN A 205 -17.46 -10.99 -18.89
CA ASN A 205 -16.05 -10.64 -18.84
C ASN A 205 -15.70 -9.52 -19.81
N LYS A 206 -16.17 -9.58 -21.05
CA LYS A 206 -15.95 -8.51 -22.03
C LYS A 206 -16.55 -7.17 -21.57
N LEU A 207 -17.72 -7.23 -20.92
CA LEU A 207 -18.36 -6.07 -20.31
C LEU A 207 -17.56 -5.56 -19.09
N ARG A 208 -17.01 -6.47 -18.27
CA ARG A 208 -16.15 -6.12 -17.13
C ARG A 208 -14.87 -5.44 -17.57
N ASP A 209 -14.22 -5.97 -18.60
CA ASP A 209 -13.03 -5.36 -19.19
C ASP A 209 -13.32 -3.99 -19.80
N MET A 210 -14.50 -3.78 -20.38
CA MET A 210 -14.89 -2.46 -20.88
C MET A 210 -15.08 -1.42 -19.75
N VAL A 211 -15.65 -1.83 -18.61
CA VAL A 211 -16.03 -0.91 -17.52
C VAL A 211 -14.93 -0.70 -16.48
N GLU A 212 -14.14 -1.73 -16.18
CA GLU A 212 -13.10 -1.70 -15.14
C GLU A 212 -11.70 -1.40 -15.69
N ASN A 213 -11.42 -1.76 -16.95
CA ASN A 213 -10.09 -1.62 -17.57
C ASN A 213 -10.11 -0.55 -18.68
N PRO A 214 -9.68 0.70 -18.42
CA PRO A 214 -9.62 1.76 -19.43
C PRO A 214 -8.71 1.41 -20.62
N GLN A 215 -7.78 0.47 -20.44
CA GLN A 215 -6.79 0.07 -21.45
C GLN A 215 -7.15 -1.24 -22.17
N SER A 216 -8.32 -1.84 -21.91
CA SER A 216 -8.74 -3.12 -22.53
C SER A 216 -8.97 -3.01 -24.04
N GLY A 217 -9.27 -1.82 -24.55
CA GLY A 217 -9.44 -1.54 -25.98
C GLY A 217 -10.08 -0.17 -26.24
N LEU A 218 -10.46 0.09 -27.50
CA LEU A 218 -11.22 1.28 -27.90
C LEU A 218 -12.48 1.52 -27.05
N PRO A 219 -13.36 0.51 -26.80
CA PRO A 219 -14.60 0.76 -26.05
C PRO A 219 -14.33 1.14 -24.58
N GLY A 220 -13.33 0.54 -23.93
CA GLY A 220 -12.95 0.91 -22.56
C GLY A 220 -12.38 2.33 -22.46
N LYS A 221 -11.58 2.75 -23.45
CA LYS A 221 -11.07 4.13 -23.55
C LYS A 221 -12.19 5.14 -23.75
N VAL A 222 -13.14 4.84 -24.64
CA VAL A 222 -14.32 5.70 -24.89
C VAL A 222 -15.17 5.78 -23.63
N PHE A 223 -15.46 4.66 -22.98
CA PHE A 223 -16.23 4.62 -21.74
C PHE A 223 -15.58 5.47 -20.63
N ALA A 224 -14.28 5.27 -20.38
CA ALA A 224 -13.55 6.07 -19.38
C ALA A 224 -13.50 7.56 -19.72
N CYS A 225 -13.33 7.91 -21.00
CA CYS A 225 -13.36 9.30 -21.46
C CYS A 225 -14.74 9.94 -21.23
N LEU A 226 -15.82 9.23 -21.59
CA LEU A 226 -17.19 9.67 -21.34
C LEU A 226 -17.47 9.84 -19.84
N SER A 227 -17.05 8.90 -18.99
CA SER A 227 -17.17 9.01 -17.54
C SER A 227 -16.55 10.30 -17.00
N ILE A 228 -15.32 10.62 -17.43
CA ILE A 228 -14.60 11.83 -17.01
C ILE A 228 -15.32 13.08 -17.53
N LEU A 229 -15.80 13.06 -18.78
CA LEU A 229 -16.55 14.16 -19.37
C LEU A 229 -17.85 14.45 -18.60
N PHE A 230 -18.64 13.42 -18.28
CA PHE A 230 -19.86 13.60 -17.48
C PHE A 230 -19.56 14.14 -16.07
N VAL A 231 -18.48 13.68 -15.42
CA VAL A 231 -18.03 14.25 -14.13
C VAL A 231 -17.69 15.73 -14.28
N ALA A 232 -16.94 16.11 -15.31
CA ALA A 232 -16.61 17.51 -15.59
C ALA A 232 -17.86 18.35 -15.87
N THR A 233 -18.80 17.85 -16.69
CA THR A 233 -20.09 18.50 -16.95
C THR A 233 -20.89 18.71 -15.68
N THR A 234 -20.95 17.74 -14.77
CA THR A 234 -21.65 17.91 -13.49
C THR A 234 -20.98 18.93 -12.57
N ALA A 235 -19.64 18.99 -12.54
CA ALA A 235 -18.92 20.00 -11.77
C ALA A 235 -19.20 21.42 -12.31
N ILE A 236 -19.19 21.60 -13.63
CA ILE A 236 -19.53 22.88 -14.26
C ILE A 236 -21.00 23.24 -14.00
N SER A 237 -21.91 22.29 -14.17
CA SER A 237 -23.34 22.47 -13.89
C SER A 237 -23.59 22.87 -12.44
N LEU A 238 -22.85 22.28 -11.48
CA LEU A 238 -22.92 22.66 -10.08
C LEU A 238 -22.48 24.11 -9.89
N CYS A 239 -21.33 24.52 -10.45
CA CYS A 239 -20.88 25.91 -10.39
C CYS A 239 -21.92 26.88 -10.95
N VAL A 240 -22.47 26.60 -12.13
CA VAL A 240 -23.50 27.44 -12.76
C VAL A 240 -24.77 27.51 -11.92
N SER A 241 -25.22 26.39 -11.33
CA SER A 241 -26.41 26.35 -10.46
C SER A 241 -26.26 27.17 -9.17
N THR A 242 -25.03 27.52 -8.78
CA THR A 242 -24.77 28.37 -7.62
C THR A 242 -24.70 29.86 -7.94
N MET A 243 -24.73 30.25 -9.22
CA MET A 243 -24.64 31.65 -9.63
C MET A 243 -25.86 32.46 -9.16
N PRO A 244 -25.65 33.70 -8.67
CA PRO A 244 -26.70 34.52 -8.07
C PRO A 244 -27.81 34.88 -9.06
N ASP A 245 -27.46 35.09 -10.34
CA ASP A 245 -28.44 35.43 -11.39
C ASP A 245 -29.46 34.30 -11.60
N LEU A 246 -29.01 33.04 -11.54
CA LEU A 246 -29.91 31.89 -11.65
C LEU A 246 -30.72 31.65 -10.38
N ARG A 247 -30.14 31.89 -9.19
CA ARG A 247 -30.87 31.78 -7.93
C ARG A 247 -31.95 32.85 -7.77
N ALA A 248 -31.66 34.07 -8.23
CA ALA A 248 -32.61 35.17 -8.20
C ALA A 248 -33.78 34.98 -9.18
N GLU A 249 -33.57 34.27 -10.31
CA GLU A 249 -34.64 33.81 -11.21
C GLU A 249 -35.47 32.68 -10.55
N GLU A 250 -34.82 31.71 -9.88
CA GLU A 250 -35.47 30.59 -9.17
C GLU A 250 -36.36 31.07 -8.01
N ASP A 251 -35.87 31.98 -7.16
CA ASP A 251 -36.60 32.53 -6.01
C ASP A 251 -37.83 33.36 -6.39
N ARG A 252 -37.91 33.84 -7.64
CA ARG A 252 -39.06 34.59 -8.17
C ARG A 252 -40.16 33.68 -8.73
N GLY A 253 -39.96 32.36 -8.75
CA GLY A 253 -40.92 31.39 -9.29
C GLY A 253 -41.06 31.41 -10.82
N GLU A 254 -40.28 32.26 -11.51
CA GLU A 254 -40.18 32.25 -12.97
C GLU A 254 -39.16 31.17 -13.35
N CYS A 255 -39.63 29.95 -13.62
CA CYS A 255 -38.76 28.86 -14.06
C CYS A 255 -38.25 29.17 -15.48
N SER A 256 -37.21 30.00 -15.54
CA SER A 256 -36.52 30.44 -16.75
C SER A 256 -36.05 29.24 -17.56
N GLN A 257 -35.97 29.40 -18.88
CA GLN A 257 -35.50 28.36 -19.82
C GLN A 257 -34.14 27.76 -19.41
N LYS A 258 -33.31 28.55 -18.71
CA LYS A 258 -32.01 28.13 -18.16
C LYS A 258 -32.13 27.07 -17.05
N CYS A 259 -33.12 27.20 -16.16
CA CYS A 259 -33.35 26.23 -15.08
C CYS A 259 -33.76 24.87 -15.66
N TYR A 260 -34.64 24.88 -16.67
CA TYR A 260 -35.01 23.67 -17.41
C TYR A 260 -33.80 22.99 -18.07
N TYR A 261 -32.92 23.75 -18.75
CA TYR A 261 -31.72 23.17 -19.36
C TYR A 261 -30.77 22.57 -18.32
N ILE A 262 -30.58 23.20 -17.16
CA ILE A 262 -29.76 22.65 -16.07
C ILE A 262 -30.36 21.37 -15.52
N PHE A 263 -31.68 21.33 -15.30
CA PHE A 263 -32.38 20.13 -14.86
C PHE A 263 -32.24 18.98 -15.88
N VAL A 264 -32.34 19.27 -17.18
CA VAL A 264 -32.13 18.28 -18.25
C VAL A 264 -30.68 17.76 -18.24
N ILE A 265 -29.69 18.65 -18.14
CA ILE A 265 -28.27 18.24 -18.06
C ILE A 265 -28.04 17.35 -16.83
N GLU A 266 -28.54 17.77 -15.66
CA GLU A 266 -28.43 17.00 -14.42
C GLU A 266 -29.07 15.62 -14.56
N THR A 267 -30.27 15.55 -15.15
CA THR A 267 -30.98 14.29 -15.40
C THR A 267 -30.19 13.36 -16.31
N ILE A 268 -29.62 13.87 -17.40
CA ILE A 268 -28.77 13.07 -18.32
C ILE A 268 -27.52 12.58 -17.60
N CYS A 269 -26.84 13.45 -16.84
CA CYS A 269 -25.65 13.08 -16.07
C CYS A 269 -25.95 12.01 -15.01
N VAL A 270 -27.02 12.17 -14.24
CA VAL A 270 -27.44 11.19 -13.22
C VAL A 270 -27.86 9.88 -13.89
N ALA A 271 -28.56 9.91 -15.02
CA ALA A 271 -28.90 8.70 -15.77
C ALA A 271 -27.65 7.93 -16.22
N TRP A 272 -26.63 8.62 -16.74
CA TRP A 272 -25.35 8.01 -17.08
C TRP A 272 -24.66 7.42 -15.84
N PHE A 273 -24.64 8.15 -14.74
CA PHE A 273 -24.06 7.72 -13.48
C PHE A 273 -24.75 6.51 -12.86
N SER A 274 -26.06 6.44 -12.94
CA SER A 274 -26.87 5.29 -12.55
C SER A 274 -26.60 4.10 -13.46
N LEU A 275 -26.48 4.31 -14.78
CA LEU A 275 -26.08 3.27 -15.72
C LEU A 275 -24.71 2.69 -15.35
N GLU A 276 -23.70 3.53 -15.10
CA GLU A 276 -22.39 3.06 -14.68
C GLU A 276 -22.45 2.25 -13.38
N PHE A 277 -23.21 2.74 -12.38
CA PHE A 277 -23.37 2.06 -11.10
C PHE A 277 -24.06 0.71 -11.27
N CYS A 278 -25.13 0.64 -12.06
CA CYS A 278 -25.84 -0.59 -12.38
C CYS A 278 -24.96 -1.60 -13.12
N LEU A 279 -24.18 -1.16 -14.12
CA LEU A 279 -23.25 -2.04 -14.84
C LEU A 279 -22.22 -2.65 -13.88
N ARG A 280 -21.63 -1.84 -12.99
CA ARG A 280 -20.68 -2.31 -11.97
C ARG A 280 -21.36 -3.23 -10.94
N PHE A 281 -22.58 -2.90 -10.53
CA PHE A 281 -23.35 -3.73 -9.59
C PHE A 281 -23.66 -5.10 -10.20
N ILE A 282 -24.08 -5.17 -11.46
CA ILE A 282 -24.38 -6.43 -12.15
C ILE A 282 -23.11 -7.29 -12.27
N GLN A 283 -21.98 -6.68 -12.60
CA GLN A 283 -20.66 -7.34 -12.71
C GLN A 283 -20.11 -7.83 -11.37
N ALA A 284 -20.47 -7.18 -10.26
CA ALA A 284 -19.96 -7.55 -8.95
C ALA A 284 -20.42 -8.96 -8.53
N ARG A 285 -19.46 -9.83 -8.20
CA ARG A 285 -19.72 -11.22 -7.79
C ARG A 285 -20.40 -11.30 -6.42
N SER A 286 -19.95 -10.48 -5.47
CA SER A 286 -20.49 -10.39 -4.11
C SER A 286 -21.15 -9.04 -3.87
N LYS A 287 -22.49 -8.98 -3.99
CA LYS A 287 -23.25 -7.73 -3.88
C LYS A 287 -23.04 -7.01 -2.54
N CYS A 288 -22.94 -7.77 -1.44
CA CYS A 288 -22.69 -7.21 -0.11
C CYS A 288 -21.28 -6.60 0.02
N GLN A 289 -20.28 -7.21 -0.61
CA GLN A 289 -18.91 -6.66 -0.61
C GLN A 289 -18.81 -5.43 -1.51
N PHE A 290 -19.58 -5.40 -2.61
CA PHE A 290 -19.65 -4.25 -3.51
C PHE A 290 -20.07 -2.98 -2.77
N PHE A 291 -21.15 -3.03 -1.98
CA PHE A 291 -21.61 -1.88 -1.20
C PHE A 291 -20.67 -1.48 -0.06
N LYS A 292 -19.81 -2.39 0.43
CA LYS A 292 -18.79 -2.07 1.43
C LYS A 292 -17.55 -1.38 0.84
N GLY A 293 -17.43 -1.31 -0.48
CA GLY A 293 -16.32 -0.65 -1.16
C GLY A 293 -16.42 0.88 -1.08
N PRO A 294 -15.38 1.62 -0.63
CA PRO A 294 -15.47 3.07 -0.41
C PRO A 294 -15.78 3.86 -1.69
N LEU A 295 -15.22 3.45 -2.83
CA LEU A 295 -15.51 4.09 -4.13
C LEU A 295 -16.97 3.87 -4.58
N ASN A 296 -17.56 2.72 -4.23
CA ASN A 296 -18.94 2.41 -4.60
C ASN A 296 -19.94 3.12 -3.68
N ILE A 297 -19.58 3.36 -2.41
CA ILE A 297 -20.33 4.21 -1.49
C ILE A 297 -20.37 5.64 -2.04
N ILE A 298 -19.24 6.17 -2.51
CA ILE A 298 -19.19 7.51 -3.15
C ILE A 298 -20.09 7.56 -4.38
N ASP A 299 -20.03 6.56 -5.27
CA ASP A 299 -20.89 6.50 -6.45
C ASP A 299 -22.38 6.47 -6.09
N PHE A 300 -22.78 5.70 -5.05
CA PHE A 300 -24.15 5.65 -4.56
C PHE A 300 -24.61 6.97 -3.93
N LEU A 301 -23.79 7.55 -3.04
CA LEU A 301 -24.09 8.84 -2.41
C LEU A 301 -24.11 10.00 -3.41
N ALA A 302 -23.43 9.86 -4.55
CA ALA A 302 -23.51 10.83 -5.63
C ALA A 302 -24.83 10.72 -6.41
N ILE A 303 -25.43 9.56 -6.63
CA ILE A 303 -26.73 9.51 -7.34
C ILE A 303 -27.92 9.77 -6.42
N SER A 304 -27.78 9.54 -5.12
CA SER A 304 -28.89 9.60 -4.16
C SER A 304 -29.60 10.97 -4.09
N PRO A 305 -28.95 12.15 -4.17
CA PRO A 305 -29.65 13.41 -3.97
C PRO A 305 -30.73 13.67 -5.03
N TYR A 306 -30.52 13.24 -6.26
CA TYR A 306 -31.48 13.40 -7.36
C TYR A 306 -32.72 12.53 -7.14
N TYR A 307 -32.53 11.23 -6.87
CA TYR A 307 -33.65 10.30 -6.65
C TYR A 307 -34.44 10.65 -5.38
N VAL A 308 -33.75 11.06 -4.31
CA VAL A 308 -34.41 11.50 -3.09
C VAL A 308 -35.23 12.77 -3.33
N SER A 309 -34.69 13.74 -4.09
CA SER A 309 -35.44 14.94 -4.47
C SER A 309 -36.68 14.61 -5.30
N LEU A 310 -36.60 13.64 -6.22
CA LEU A 310 -37.73 13.23 -7.06
C LEU A 310 -38.87 12.63 -6.22
N ILE A 311 -38.53 11.74 -5.27
CA ILE A 311 -39.51 11.12 -4.37
C ILE A 311 -40.24 12.17 -3.54
N PHE A 312 -39.52 13.15 -2.97
CA PHE A 312 -40.14 14.21 -2.18
C PHE A 312 -40.95 15.20 -3.01
N SER A 313 -40.65 15.39 -4.30
CA SER A 313 -41.43 16.27 -5.18
C SER A 313 -42.74 15.64 -5.67
N GLU A 314 -42.85 14.31 -5.72
CA GLU A 314 -44.10 13.63 -6.11
C GLU A 314 -45.14 13.61 -4.97
N ASP A 315 -44.72 13.47 -3.71
CA ASP A 315 -45.62 13.48 -2.55
C ASP A 315 -46.36 14.81 -2.38
N ASP A 316 -45.73 15.96 -2.68
CA ASP A 316 -46.36 17.29 -2.62
C ASP A 316 -47.48 17.49 -3.67
N SER A 317 -47.50 16.69 -4.75
CA SER A 317 -48.48 16.84 -5.83
C SER A 317 -49.79 16.05 -5.65
N ASN A 318 -49.87 15.17 -4.63
CA ASN A 318 -50.98 14.25 -4.43
C ASN A 318 -51.92 14.62 -3.27
N GLU A 319 -51.67 15.70 -2.52
CA GLU A 319 -52.57 16.17 -1.45
C GLU A 319 -53.33 17.45 -1.85
N GLU A 320 -54.26 17.32 -2.80
CA GLU A 320 -55.47 18.14 -2.83
C GLU A 320 -56.44 17.61 -1.75
N ASP A 321 -56.25 17.95 -0.47
CA ASP A 321 -57.35 18.20 0.47
C ASP A 321 -56.87 18.63 1.87
N ASP A 322 -57.27 19.85 2.23
CA ASP A 322 -57.52 20.36 3.58
C ASP A 322 -56.62 19.91 4.77
N ARG A 323 -55.65 20.77 5.17
CA ARG A 323 -55.46 21.20 6.58
C ARG A 323 -54.40 22.30 6.81
N PRO A 324 -54.67 23.28 7.69
CA PRO A 324 -53.74 24.36 8.03
C PRO A 324 -52.80 23.93 9.17
N SER A 325 -51.81 23.11 8.86
CA SER A 325 -50.67 22.85 9.76
C SER A 325 -49.39 22.46 8.99
N SER A 326 -49.28 22.92 7.75
CA SER A 326 -48.24 22.52 6.78
C SER A 326 -46.97 23.38 6.80
N ASN A 327 -46.94 24.52 7.50
CA ASN A 327 -45.74 25.41 7.50
C ASN A 327 -44.48 24.71 8.04
N THR A 328 -44.59 23.92 9.11
CA THR A 328 -43.44 23.20 9.68
C THR A 328 -42.98 22.03 8.80
N TYR A 329 -43.88 21.42 8.02
CA TYR A 329 -43.54 20.35 7.08
C TYR A 329 -42.89 20.92 5.82
N LEU A 330 -43.46 21.96 5.22
CA LEU A 330 -42.88 22.67 4.08
C LEU A 330 -41.51 23.30 4.42
N GLU A 331 -41.33 23.86 5.61
CA GLU A 331 -40.02 24.34 6.07
C GLU A 331 -39.00 23.19 6.23
N LYS A 332 -39.44 22.04 6.74
CA LYS A 332 -38.58 20.84 6.86
C LYS A 332 -38.21 20.27 5.49
N VAL A 333 -39.16 20.20 4.55
CA VAL A 333 -38.91 19.75 3.16
C VAL A 333 -37.97 20.74 2.47
N GLY A 334 -38.16 22.04 2.61
CA GLY A 334 -37.26 23.07 2.08
C GLY A 334 -35.83 22.98 2.64
N LEU A 335 -35.67 22.70 3.94
CA LEU A 335 -34.37 22.41 4.56
C LEU A 335 -33.72 21.15 3.99
N VAL A 336 -34.50 20.07 3.84
CA VAL A 336 -34.02 18.80 3.27
C VAL A 336 -33.58 18.98 1.82
N LEU A 337 -34.38 19.66 0.99
CA LEU A 337 -34.03 19.97 -0.40
C LEU A 337 -32.78 20.85 -0.50
N ARG A 338 -32.58 21.81 0.43
CA ARG A 338 -31.37 22.62 0.51
C ARG A 338 -30.13 21.77 0.84
N VAL A 339 -30.26 20.81 1.76
CA VAL A 339 -29.19 19.87 2.08
C VAL A 339 -28.90 18.92 0.91
N LEU A 340 -29.93 18.38 0.24
CA LEU A 340 -29.78 17.53 -0.94
C LEU A 340 -29.09 18.27 -2.09
N ARG A 341 -29.40 19.56 -2.27
CA ARG A 341 -28.71 20.43 -3.23
C ARG A 341 -27.21 20.58 -2.88
N ALA A 342 -26.86 20.71 -1.61
CA ALA A 342 -25.47 20.76 -1.17
C ALA A 342 -24.74 19.41 -1.35
N LEU A 343 -25.45 18.28 -1.16
CA LEU A 343 -24.90 16.93 -1.37
C LEU A 343 -24.50 16.67 -2.83
N ARG A 344 -24.96 17.49 -3.79
CA ARG A 344 -24.47 17.43 -5.19
C ARG A 344 -22.96 17.65 -5.31
N ILE A 345 -22.31 18.27 -4.32
CA ILE A 345 -20.83 18.37 -4.30
C ILE A 345 -20.14 16.99 -4.26
N LEU A 346 -20.83 15.95 -3.75
CA LEU A 346 -20.34 14.57 -3.75
C LEU A 346 -20.14 14.03 -5.17
N TYR A 347 -20.73 14.65 -6.19
CA TYR A 347 -20.57 14.22 -7.59
C TYR A 347 -19.11 14.39 -8.02
N VAL A 348 -18.46 15.47 -7.54
CA VAL A 348 -17.04 15.75 -7.80
C VAL A 348 -16.14 14.67 -7.16
N MET A 349 -16.55 14.09 -6.04
CA MET A 349 -15.80 13.02 -5.37
C MET A 349 -15.67 11.75 -6.23
N ARG A 350 -16.55 11.55 -7.24
CA ARG A 350 -16.40 10.46 -8.22
C ARG A 350 -15.12 10.55 -9.04
N LEU A 351 -14.49 11.74 -9.13
CA LEU A 351 -13.16 11.90 -9.73
C LEU A 351 -12.12 10.99 -9.05
N ALA A 352 -12.34 10.59 -7.79
CA ALA A 352 -11.48 9.64 -7.08
C ALA A 352 -11.33 8.33 -7.85
N ARG A 353 -12.37 7.85 -8.54
CA ARG A 353 -12.28 6.63 -9.35
C ARG A 353 -11.31 6.76 -10.53
N HIS A 354 -11.17 7.97 -11.06
CA HIS A 354 -10.36 8.27 -12.24
C HIS A 354 -8.97 8.84 -11.89
N SER A 355 -8.74 9.24 -10.63
CA SER A 355 -7.49 9.83 -10.17
C SER A 355 -6.79 8.93 -9.16
N LEU A 356 -5.66 8.34 -9.58
CA LEU A 356 -4.76 7.60 -8.69
C LEU A 356 -4.27 8.48 -7.52
N GLY A 357 -4.08 9.78 -7.75
CA GLY A 357 -3.67 10.74 -6.72
C GLY A 357 -4.70 10.86 -5.61
N LEU A 358 -5.99 10.95 -5.97
CA LEU A 358 -7.07 11.10 -4.99
C LEU A 358 -7.36 9.78 -4.23
N GLN A 359 -7.18 8.62 -4.88
CA GLN A 359 -7.22 7.32 -4.19
C GLN A 359 -6.08 7.19 -3.19
N THR A 360 -4.87 7.57 -3.61
CA THR A 360 -3.69 7.61 -2.73
C THR A 360 -3.93 8.54 -1.55
N LEU A 361 -4.52 9.72 -1.77
CA LEU A 361 -4.83 10.67 -0.71
C LEU A 361 -5.81 10.06 0.30
N GLY A 362 -6.89 9.42 -0.14
CA GLY A 362 -7.83 8.74 0.74
C GLY A 362 -7.19 7.61 1.55
N LEU A 363 -6.34 6.80 0.92
CA LEU A 363 -5.58 5.74 1.60
C LEU A 363 -4.60 6.31 2.62
N THR A 364 -3.93 7.41 2.28
CA THR A 364 -2.99 8.11 3.16
C THR A 364 -3.71 8.65 4.37
N VAL A 365 -4.87 9.30 4.20
CA VAL A 365 -5.70 9.77 5.33
C VAL A 365 -6.05 8.62 6.25
N ARG A 366 -6.47 7.46 5.69
CA ARG A 366 -6.77 6.26 6.49
C ARG A 366 -5.55 5.75 7.26
N ARG A 367 -4.38 5.69 6.63
CA ARG A 367 -3.12 5.23 7.25
C ARG A 367 -2.59 6.24 8.29
N CYS A 368 -2.81 7.53 8.09
CA CYS A 368 -2.37 8.62 8.95
C CYS A 368 -3.44 9.10 9.95
N THR A 369 -4.55 8.36 10.15
CA THR A 369 -5.64 8.80 11.04
C THR A 369 -5.14 9.14 12.45
N ARG A 370 -4.16 8.39 12.96
CA ARG A 370 -3.50 8.66 14.24
C ARG A 370 -2.74 9.99 14.23
N GLU A 371 -1.96 10.27 13.19
CA GLU A 371 -1.19 11.51 13.06
C GLU A 371 -2.11 12.73 12.89
N PHE A 372 -3.15 12.60 12.06
CA PHE A 372 -4.20 13.63 11.92
C PHE A 372 -4.95 13.86 13.23
N GLY A 373 -5.24 12.80 13.98
CA GLY A 373 -5.87 12.89 15.31
C GLY A 373 -4.99 13.63 16.31
N LEU A 374 -3.68 13.35 16.33
CA LEU A 374 -2.72 14.07 17.18
C LEU A 374 -2.57 15.54 16.78
N LEU A 375 -2.52 15.83 15.47
CA LEU A 375 -2.49 17.20 14.96
C LEU A 375 -3.71 17.99 15.43
N LEU A 376 -4.91 17.43 15.25
CA LEU A 376 -6.16 18.06 15.67
C LEU A 376 -6.20 18.25 17.20
N LEU A 377 -5.74 17.26 17.97
CA LEU A 377 -5.67 17.35 19.42
C LEU A 377 -4.76 18.50 19.87
N PHE A 378 -3.54 18.61 19.34
CA PHE A 378 -2.62 19.68 19.69
C PHE A 378 -3.12 21.06 19.24
N LEU A 379 -3.74 21.14 18.06
CA LEU A 379 -4.38 22.37 17.60
C LEU A 379 -5.52 22.79 18.54
N CYS A 380 -6.40 21.87 18.93
CA CYS A 380 -7.48 22.15 19.87
C CYS A 380 -6.95 22.64 21.22
N VAL A 381 -5.98 21.96 21.82
CA VAL A 381 -5.35 22.37 23.09
C VAL A 381 -4.78 23.78 22.97
N ALA A 382 -3.99 24.05 21.92
CA ALA A 382 -3.38 25.34 21.72
C ALA A 382 -4.40 26.46 21.47
N VAL A 383 -5.44 26.23 20.66
CA VAL A 383 -6.54 27.19 20.46
C VAL A 383 -7.25 27.49 21.79
N THR A 384 -7.56 26.47 22.59
CA THR A 384 -8.18 26.68 23.91
C THR A 384 -7.28 27.41 24.91
N LEU A 385 -5.95 27.37 24.72
CA LEU A 385 -4.97 28.04 25.58
C LEU A 385 -4.69 29.48 25.16
N PHE A 386 -4.44 29.74 23.87
CA PHE A 386 -4.06 31.07 23.38
C PHE A 386 -5.25 32.03 23.25
N SER A 387 -6.46 31.51 23.05
CA SER A 387 -7.64 32.35 22.84
C SER A 387 -8.10 33.11 24.09
N PRO A 388 -8.12 32.50 25.30
CA PRO A 388 -8.34 33.27 26.53
C PRO A 388 -7.21 34.27 26.82
N LEU A 389 -5.96 33.95 26.50
CA LEU A 389 -4.80 34.81 26.74
C LEU A 389 -4.86 36.10 25.90
N VAL A 390 -5.18 35.98 24.61
CA VAL A 390 -5.32 37.17 23.74
C VAL A 390 -6.56 37.98 24.14
N TYR A 391 -7.66 37.30 24.50
CA TYR A 391 -8.87 37.96 24.96
C TYR A 391 -8.59 38.80 26.20
N LEU A 392 -7.91 38.24 27.21
CA LEU A 392 -7.57 38.97 28.42
C LEU A 392 -6.64 40.16 28.12
N ALA A 393 -5.60 39.95 27.32
CA ALA A 393 -4.64 40.99 26.98
C ALA A 393 -5.26 42.20 26.24
N GLU A 394 -6.20 41.93 25.33
CA GLU A 394 -6.91 42.97 24.58
C GLU A 394 -8.04 43.61 25.40
N ASN A 395 -8.76 42.83 26.20
CA ASN A 395 -9.86 43.32 27.06
C ASN A 395 -9.34 44.28 28.14
N GLU A 396 -8.21 43.98 28.79
CA GLU A 396 -7.60 44.88 29.78
C GLU A 396 -7.05 46.17 29.16
N SER A 397 -6.69 46.14 27.88
CA SER A 397 -6.19 47.32 27.17
C SER A 397 -7.29 48.29 26.74
N GLY A 398 -8.57 47.89 26.80
CA GLY A 398 -9.74 48.75 26.58
C GLY A 398 -9.86 49.38 25.19
N LYS A 399 -9.09 48.90 24.20
CA LYS A 399 -8.89 49.60 22.92
C LYS A 399 -9.65 49.01 21.72
N VAL A 400 -10.19 47.78 21.79
CA VAL A 400 -10.81 47.13 20.61
C VAL A 400 -11.95 46.17 20.98
N LEU A 401 -13.09 46.29 20.28
CA LEU A 401 -14.28 45.42 20.39
C LEU A 401 -14.21 44.14 19.55
N GLU A 402 -13.11 43.89 18.83
CA GLU A 402 -12.97 42.73 17.92
C GLU A 402 -12.98 41.41 18.70
N PHE A 403 -12.31 41.37 19.86
CA PHE A 403 -12.25 40.20 20.75
C PHE A 403 -13.42 40.19 21.74
N THR A 404 -14.65 39.97 21.23
CA THR A 404 -15.89 40.03 22.03
C THR A 404 -16.06 38.92 23.06
N SER A 405 -15.52 37.73 22.78
CA SER A 405 -15.68 36.55 23.64
C SER A 405 -14.58 35.53 23.36
N ILE A 406 -14.32 34.63 24.32
CA ILE A 406 -13.33 33.56 24.15
C ILE A 406 -13.62 32.66 22.93
N PRO A 407 -14.87 32.23 22.67
CA PRO A 407 -15.17 31.46 21.44
C PRO A 407 -14.97 32.27 20.16
N ALA A 408 -15.23 33.58 20.16
CA ALA A 408 -14.90 34.44 19.01
C ALA A 408 -13.37 34.49 18.79
N SER A 409 -12.58 34.54 19.86
CA SER A 409 -11.11 34.48 19.79
C SER A 409 -10.57 33.14 19.25
N TYR A 410 -11.35 32.05 19.26
CA TYR A 410 -10.95 30.77 18.62
C TYR A 410 -10.72 30.95 17.12
N TRP A 411 -11.55 31.76 16.45
CA TRP A 411 -11.38 32.06 15.04
C TRP A 411 -10.01 32.69 14.78
N TRP A 412 -9.67 33.74 15.53
CA TRP A 412 -8.35 34.39 15.45
C TRP A 412 -7.20 33.41 15.72
N ALA A 413 -7.31 32.56 16.75
CA ALA A 413 -6.26 31.61 17.09
C ALA A 413 -6.07 30.56 15.99
N ILE A 414 -7.15 30.02 15.42
CA ILE A 414 -7.08 29.05 14.33
C ILE A 414 -6.39 29.66 13.10
N ILE A 415 -6.82 30.85 12.64
CA ILE A 415 -6.25 31.48 11.43
C ILE A 415 -4.80 31.93 11.63
N SER A 416 -4.43 32.31 12.86
CA SER A 416 -3.06 32.72 13.18
C SER A 416 -2.12 31.53 13.30
N MET A 417 -2.54 30.47 14.01
CA MET A 417 -1.76 29.23 14.18
C MET A 417 -1.58 28.46 12.88
N THR A 418 -2.58 28.50 11.99
CA THR A 418 -2.50 27.90 10.64
C THR A 418 -1.80 28.81 9.62
N THR A 419 -1.31 29.98 10.05
CA THR A 419 -0.59 30.97 9.21
C THR A 419 -1.41 31.53 8.04
N VAL A 420 -2.75 31.46 8.11
CA VAL A 420 -3.66 32.05 7.11
C VAL A 420 -3.75 33.56 7.27
N GLY A 421 -4.04 34.05 8.49
CA GLY A 421 -3.99 35.47 8.84
C GLY A 421 -4.82 36.41 7.95
N TYR A 422 -6.15 36.23 7.89
CA TYR A 422 -7.03 37.11 7.11
C TYR A 422 -6.94 38.60 7.50
N GLY A 423 -6.57 38.91 8.74
CA GLY A 423 -6.41 40.27 9.25
C GLY A 423 -7.71 40.95 9.68
N ASP A 424 -8.79 40.19 9.79
CA ASP A 424 -10.11 40.59 10.28
C ASP A 424 -10.16 40.77 11.81
N MET A 425 -9.27 40.10 12.54
CA MET A 425 -9.04 40.29 13.97
C MET A 425 -7.53 40.41 14.22
N VAL A 426 -7.07 41.49 14.88
CA VAL A 426 -5.64 41.68 15.13
C VAL A 426 -5.40 42.28 16.53
N PRO A 427 -4.60 41.64 17.41
CA PRO A 427 -4.28 42.21 18.71
C PRO A 427 -3.44 43.48 18.55
N ARG A 428 -3.87 44.55 19.22
CA ARG A 428 -3.21 45.86 19.14
C ARG A 428 -2.42 46.19 20.39
N SER A 429 -2.71 45.53 21.50
CA SER A 429 -1.96 45.72 22.74
C SER A 429 -0.58 45.07 22.67
N VAL A 430 0.39 45.64 23.37
CA VAL A 430 1.72 45.03 23.53
C VAL A 430 1.64 43.60 24.11
N PRO A 431 0.89 43.33 25.21
CA PRO A 431 0.73 41.96 25.70
C PRO A 431 0.03 41.04 24.68
N GLY A 432 -0.97 41.53 23.95
CA GLY A 432 -1.65 40.76 22.90
C GLY A 432 -0.73 40.42 21.73
N GLN A 433 0.18 41.31 21.34
CA GLN A 433 1.21 41.06 20.34
C GLN A 433 2.22 40.00 20.81
N MET A 434 2.58 39.97 22.09
CA MET A 434 3.43 38.90 22.65
C MET A 434 2.71 37.54 22.62
N VAL A 435 1.43 37.51 22.96
CA VAL A 435 0.59 36.29 22.85
C VAL A 435 0.48 35.86 21.38
N ALA A 436 0.29 36.79 20.45
CA ALA A 436 0.26 36.52 19.02
C ALA A 436 1.56 35.89 18.52
N LEU A 437 2.71 36.47 18.90
CA LEU A 437 4.01 35.93 18.54
C LEU A 437 4.20 34.50 19.05
N SER A 438 3.84 34.24 20.31
CA SER A 438 3.91 32.91 20.91
C SER A 438 2.98 31.91 20.24
N SER A 439 1.74 32.32 19.93
CA SER A 439 0.73 31.50 19.26
C SER A 439 1.14 31.11 17.84
N ILE A 440 1.64 32.06 17.04
CA ILE A 440 2.11 31.81 15.67
C ILE A 440 3.31 30.86 15.67
N LEU A 441 4.30 31.10 16.54
CA LEU A 441 5.47 30.23 16.66
C LEU A 441 5.08 28.81 17.07
N SER A 442 4.17 28.67 18.04
CA SER A 442 3.63 27.39 18.47
C SER A 442 2.87 26.68 17.34
N GLY A 443 2.05 27.42 16.57
CA GLY A 443 1.30 26.88 15.43
C GLY A 443 2.21 26.32 14.33
N ILE A 444 3.27 27.04 13.95
CA ILE A 444 4.26 26.58 12.97
C ILE A 444 4.89 25.26 13.44
N LEU A 445 5.31 25.17 14.71
CA LEU A 445 5.90 23.96 15.27
C LEU A 445 4.91 22.79 15.29
N ILE A 446 3.68 23.01 15.77
CA ILE A 446 2.63 21.98 15.85
C ILE A 446 2.26 21.44 14.46
N MET A 447 2.12 22.32 13.46
CA MET A 447 1.74 21.93 12.09
C MET A 447 2.89 21.22 11.35
N SER A 448 4.15 21.59 11.62
CA SER A 448 5.32 21.06 10.91
C SER A 448 5.52 19.55 11.06
N PHE A 449 5.34 19.01 12.28
CA PHE A 449 5.65 17.61 12.57
C PHE A 449 4.70 16.62 11.88
N PRO A 450 3.36 16.73 12.02
CA PRO A 450 2.44 15.84 11.32
C PRO A 450 2.48 16.02 9.80
N ALA A 451 2.69 17.24 9.29
CA ALA A 451 2.77 17.49 7.85
C ALA A 451 3.89 16.68 7.18
N THR A 452 5.09 16.62 7.78
CA THR A 452 6.20 15.81 7.24
C THR A 452 5.90 14.30 7.27
N SER A 453 5.31 13.81 8.37
CA SER A 453 4.91 12.40 8.51
C SER A 453 3.82 11.99 7.51
N ILE A 454 2.82 12.85 7.32
CA ILE A 454 1.75 12.67 6.32
C ILE A 454 2.34 12.65 4.91
N PHE A 455 3.27 13.57 4.60
CA PHE A 455 3.95 13.61 3.30
C PHE A 455 4.75 12.33 3.03
N HIS A 456 5.52 11.84 4.00
CA HIS A 456 6.27 10.59 3.85
C HIS A 456 5.34 9.39 3.60
N THR A 457 4.25 9.30 4.37
CA THR A 457 3.26 8.23 4.20
C THR A 457 2.54 8.32 2.85
N PHE A 458 2.24 9.54 2.38
CA PHE A 458 1.68 9.78 1.06
C PHE A 458 2.63 9.29 -0.03
N SER A 459 3.90 9.70 0.02
CA SER A 459 4.93 9.30 -0.95
C SER A 459 5.10 7.78 -1.02
N HIS A 460 5.18 7.14 0.14
CA HIS A 460 5.26 5.68 0.23
C HIS A 460 4.02 5.01 -0.39
N SER A 461 2.82 5.42 0.03
CA SER A 461 1.54 4.88 -0.46
C SER A 461 1.35 5.11 -1.96
N TYR A 462 1.79 6.26 -2.48
CA TYR A 462 1.79 6.58 -3.91
C TYR A 462 2.69 5.62 -4.69
N SER A 463 3.92 5.42 -4.22
CA SER A 463 4.88 4.52 -4.87
C SER A 463 4.42 3.06 -4.87
N GLU A 464 3.75 2.63 -3.79
CA GLU A 464 3.18 1.30 -3.62
C GLU A 464 2.03 1.06 -4.61
N LEU A 465 1.02 1.94 -4.61
CA LEU A 465 -0.12 1.84 -5.52
C LEU A 465 0.30 1.95 -6.99
N ARG A 466 1.28 2.81 -7.30
CA ARG A 466 1.83 2.92 -8.64
C ARG A 466 2.47 1.59 -9.10
N LYS A 467 3.28 0.96 -8.24
CA LYS A 467 3.90 -0.35 -8.53
C LYS A 467 2.85 -1.44 -8.71
N GLU A 468 1.79 -1.45 -7.90
CA GLU A 468 0.68 -2.40 -8.06
C GLU A 468 -0.02 -2.23 -9.40
N HIS A 469 -0.29 -0.98 -9.80
CA HIS A 469 -0.90 -0.69 -11.10
C HIS A 469 -0.01 -1.14 -12.26
N GLU A 470 1.29 -0.86 -12.20
CA GLU A 470 2.28 -1.30 -13.19
C GLU A 470 2.38 -2.84 -13.26
N ARG A 471 2.33 -3.54 -12.11
CA ARG A 471 2.33 -5.01 -12.04
C ARG A 471 1.06 -5.61 -12.64
N LEU A 472 -0.11 -5.05 -12.34
CA LEU A 472 -1.39 -5.49 -12.92
C LEU A 472 -1.38 -5.31 -14.43
N GLN A 473 -0.90 -4.18 -14.92
CA GLN A 473 -0.75 -3.93 -16.36
C GLN A 473 0.23 -4.91 -17.01
N SER A 474 1.36 -5.20 -16.36
CA SER A 474 2.34 -6.18 -16.84
C SER A 474 1.77 -7.60 -16.91
N ARG A 475 0.95 -8.00 -15.92
CA ARG A 475 0.24 -9.29 -15.91
C ARG A 475 -0.78 -9.37 -17.05
N LEU A 476 -1.57 -8.32 -17.24
CA LEU A 476 -2.53 -8.22 -18.34
C LEU A 476 -1.84 -8.36 -19.71
N ASN A 477 -0.72 -7.67 -19.91
CA ASN A 477 0.06 -7.77 -21.14
C ASN A 477 0.61 -9.19 -21.36
N ARG A 478 1.08 -9.87 -20.30
CA ARG A 478 1.55 -11.27 -20.41
C ARG A 478 0.43 -12.23 -20.80
N VAL A 479 -0.76 -12.10 -20.22
CA VAL A 479 -1.92 -12.93 -20.58
C VAL A 479 -2.36 -12.67 -22.02
N LYS A 480 -2.39 -11.40 -22.44
CA LYS A 480 -2.71 -11.04 -23.83
C LYS A 480 -1.71 -11.65 -24.82
N ASN A 481 -0.41 -11.57 -24.51
CA ASN A 481 0.63 -12.16 -25.34
C ASN A 481 0.55 -13.69 -25.39
N ALA A 482 0.25 -14.35 -24.27
CA ALA A 482 0.07 -15.80 -24.21
C ALA A 482 -1.13 -16.28 -25.04
N ASN A 483 -2.23 -15.52 -25.04
CA ASN A 483 -3.38 -15.81 -25.89
C ASN A 483 -3.08 -15.59 -27.38
N SER A 484 -2.32 -14.55 -27.74
CA SER A 484 -1.92 -14.33 -29.14
C SER A 484 -0.96 -15.39 -29.68
N SER A 485 -0.08 -15.96 -28.83
CA SER A 485 0.77 -17.08 -29.22
C SER A 485 0.00 -18.40 -29.36
N GLY A 486 -1.03 -18.61 -28.53
CA GLY A 486 -1.91 -19.79 -28.66
C GLY A 486 -2.78 -19.76 -29.92
N GLU A 487 -3.19 -18.58 -30.40
CA GLU A 487 -3.91 -18.41 -31.67
C GLU A 487 -2.99 -18.55 -32.90
N SER A 488 -1.70 -18.20 -32.81
CA SER A 488 -0.76 -18.40 -33.92
C SER A 488 -0.37 -19.86 -34.13
N ASP A 489 -0.27 -20.65 -33.05
CA ASP A 489 0.06 -22.08 -33.16
C ASP A 489 -1.12 -22.90 -33.74
N THR A 490 -2.36 -22.50 -33.44
CA THR A 490 -3.56 -23.15 -34.03
C THR A 490 -3.77 -22.81 -35.50
N PHE A 491 -3.35 -21.63 -35.98
CA PHE A 491 -3.38 -21.32 -37.42
C PHE A 491 -2.32 -22.11 -38.21
N ASN A 492 -1.13 -22.33 -37.64
CA ASN A 492 -0.07 -23.10 -38.29
C ASN A 492 -0.35 -24.62 -38.34
N GLU A 493 -1.06 -25.18 -37.35
CA GLU A 493 -1.54 -26.58 -37.43
C GLU A 493 -2.66 -26.76 -38.47
N THR A 494 -3.47 -25.72 -38.72
CA THR A 494 -4.55 -25.82 -39.72
C THR A 494 -4.00 -25.71 -41.15
N ASP A 495 -2.97 -24.89 -41.39
CA ASP A 495 -2.33 -24.79 -42.72
C ASP A 495 -1.44 -26.00 -43.06
N SER A 496 -0.92 -26.72 -42.05
CA SER A 496 -0.16 -27.96 -42.28
C SER A 496 -1.05 -29.18 -42.55
N LEU A 497 -2.28 -29.20 -42.03
CA LEU A 497 -3.28 -30.25 -42.33
C LEU A 497 -3.98 -30.08 -43.70
N VAL A 498 -3.92 -28.90 -44.32
CA VAL A 498 -4.55 -28.66 -45.64
C VAL A 498 -3.60 -28.97 -46.81
N LEU A 499 -2.30 -29.18 -46.58
CA LEU A 499 -1.33 -29.46 -47.65
C LEU A 499 -1.03 -30.94 -47.91
N GLU A 500 -1.60 -31.88 -47.14
CA GLU A 500 -1.28 -33.31 -47.26
C GLU A 500 -2.32 -34.16 -48.03
N ASP A 501 -3.37 -33.56 -48.59
CA ASP A 501 -4.44 -34.29 -49.30
C ASP A 501 -4.53 -34.00 -50.81
N GLN A 502 -3.39 -34.18 -51.51
CA GLN A 502 -3.40 -34.44 -52.96
C GLN A 502 -2.66 -35.75 -53.25
N THR A 503 -3.40 -36.83 -53.06
CA THR A 503 -3.06 -38.17 -53.52
C THR A 503 -3.00 -38.26 -55.04
N SER A 504 -1.96 -38.91 -55.57
CA SER A 504 -1.96 -39.51 -56.91
C SER A 504 -2.11 -41.03 -56.77
N PRO A 505 -2.86 -41.72 -57.66
CA PRO A 505 -3.43 -43.03 -57.35
C PRO A 505 -2.48 -44.20 -57.67
N ILE A 506 -2.44 -45.17 -56.76
CA ILE A 506 -1.73 -46.45 -56.93
C ILE A 506 -2.49 -47.32 -57.95
N LYS A 507 -1.75 -47.78 -58.96
CA LYS A 507 -2.21 -48.59 -60.10
C LYS A 507 -2.21 -50.08 -59.71
N TYR A 508 -3.37 -50.74 -59.74
CA TYR A 508 -3.46 -52.21 -59.72
C TYR A 508 -3.18 -52.77 -61.11
N ILE A 509 -2.28 -53.75 -61.23
CA ILE A 509 -2.11 -54.56 -62.45
C ILE A 509 -2.16 -56.04 -62.06
N TYR A 510 -3.15 -56.74 -62.61
CA TYR A 510 -3.23 -58.20 -62.68
C TYR A 510 -3.40 -58.62 -64.14
N LYS A 511 -2.54 -59.53 -64.62
CA LYS A 511 -2.64 -60.49 -65.75
C LYS A 511 -1.19 -60.87 -66.11
N GLY A 512 -0.76 -62.13 -66.18
CA GLY A 512 -1.47 -63.35 -66.51
C GLY A 512 -0.87 -63.93 -67.79
N ASN A 513 0.24 -64.66 -67.67
CA ASN A 513 0.64 -65.90 -68.35
C ASN A 513 2.11 -66.21 -68.05
#